data_AF-A0A1F6LN99-F1
#
_entry.id   AF-A0A1F6LN99-F1
#
_cell.length_a   1.000
_cell.length_b   1.000
_cell.length_c   1.000
_cell.angle_alpha   90.00
_cell.angle_beta   90.00
_cell.angle_gamma   90.00
#
_symmetry.space_group_name_H-M   'P 1'
#
loop_
_entity.id
_entity.type
_entity.pdbx_description
1 polymer ?
#
loop_
_entity_poly.entity_id
_entity_poly.type
_entity_poly.pdbx_seq_one_letter_code
_entity_poly.pdbx_strand_id
1 'polypeptide(L)'
;MKKIILVSAFGLLLLGGGCSTPEKKYEAEKKPAASDATAAESAVFQTSTFQHLKFGFSFDVPGSYPFEVEAKFMPNGNDVVFLNKKTGTEIAVLIVQPGIPGIPLADDKIEKVKVGGVAAHLYHDLDPADGGKVDRLIADFPDGKNTIRLSVPELPNEPLLLDLKEVAASWKWKK
;
A
#
# COMPACT_ATOMS: atom_id res chain seq x y z
N MET A 1 26.92 -15.36 -18.61
CA MET A 1 27.18 -13.92 -18.38
C MET A 1 26.24 -13.45 -17.28
N LYS A 2 26.76 -13.13 -16.10
CA LYS A 2 26.00 -12.70 -14.91
C LYS A 2 25.59 -11.24 -15.09
N LYS A 3 24.30 -10.92 -14.98
CA LYS A 3 23.81 -9.54 -14.86
C LYS A 3 23.68 -9.21 -13.37
N ILE A 4 24.47 -8.23 -12.93
CA ILE A 4 24.45 -7.65 -11.59
C ILE A 4 23.33 -6.60 -11.59
N ILE A 5 22.39 -6.73 -10.65
CA ILE A 5 21.36 -5.72 -10.40
C ILE A 5 21.98 -4.68 -9.46
N LEU A 6 22.02 -3.44 -9.92
CA LEU A 6 22.46 -2.27 -9.17
C LEU A 6 21.33 -1.84 -8.23
N VAL A 7 21.50 -2.07 -6.93
CA VAL A 7 20.62 -1.54 -5.88
C VAL A 7 21.09 -0.13 -5.57
N SER A 8 20.28 0.88 -5.90
CA SER A 8 20.48 2.26 -5.47
C SER A 8 20.10 2.36 -3.99
N ALA A 9 21.10 2.38 -3.12
CA ALA A 9 20.94 2.69 -1.71
C ALA A 9 21.04 4.21 -1.53
N PHE A 10 19.94 4.85 -1.13
CA PHE A 10 19.99 6.20 -0.57
C PHE A 10 20.71 6.15 0.77
N GLY A 11 21.82 6.87 0.85
CA GLY A 11 22.75 6.81 1.97
C GLY A 11 22.19 7.39 3.26
N LEU A 12 22.63 6.80 4.37
CA LEU A 12 22.77 7.50 5.63
C LEU A 12 24.20 7.26 6.14
N LEU A 13 25.02 8.29 6.01
CA LEU A 13 26.33 8.41 6.64
C LEU A 13 26.11 8.55 8.16
N LEU A 14 26.62 7.63 8.95
CA LEU A 14 27.04 7.92 10.32
C LEU A 14 28.42 7.30 10.57
N LEU A 15 29.33 8.21 10.89
CA LEU A 15 30.70 8.00 11.33
C LEU A 15 30.72 7.24 12.66
N GLY A 16 31.64 6.28 12.79
CA GLY A 16 31.92 5.60 14.06
C GLY A 16 33.01 4.55 13.86
N GLY A 17 34.17 4.72 14.48
CA GLY A 17 35.39 4.00 14.13
C GLY A 17 35.51 2.58 14.67
N GLY A 18 36.41 1.82 14.04
CA GLY A 18 37.46 1.12 14.78
C GLY A 18 37.27 -0.37 15.06
N CYS A 19 38.19 -1.13 14.48
CA CYS A 19 38.80 -2.38 14.97
C CYS A 19 38.09 -3.74 14.81
N SER A 20 38.74 -4.55 13.96
CA SER A 20 39.18 -5.93 14.24
C SER A 20 38.19 -7.07 14.02
N THR A 21 38.38 -7.75 12.88
CA THR A 21 38.05 -9.17 12.66
C THR A 21 38.83 -10.06 13.63
N PRO A 22 38.30 -11.26 13.93
CA PRO A 22 38.93 -12.43 13.32
C PRO A 22 37.94 -13.49 12.78
N GLU A 23 38.41 -14.19 11.75
CA GLU A 23 37.82 -15.36 11.11
C GLU A 23 37.50 -16.49 12.10
N LYS A 24 36.35 -17.16 11.88
CA LYS A 24 36.25 -18.62 12.04
C LYS A 24 35.44 -19.24 10.90
N LYS A 25 36.11 -20.12 10.16
CA LYS A 25 35.55 -21.08 9.20
C LYS A 25 34.68 -22.12 9.91
N TYR A 26 33.55 -22.49 9.33
CA TYR A 26 32.97 -23.84 9.34
C TYR A 26 32.07 -24.02 8.09
N GLU A 27 32.56 -24.78 7.11
CA GLU A 27 31.76 -25.61 6.19
C GLU A 27 31.53 -26.96 6.91
N ALA A 28 30.48 -27.77 6.74
CA ALA A 28 29.22 -27.73 6.02
C ALA A 28 28.37 -28.90 6.58
N GLU A 29 27.05 -28.75 6.71
CA GLU A 29 26.10 -29.88 6.68
C GLU A 29 24.85 -29.47 5.89
N LYS A 30 24.31 -30.42 5.12
CA LYS A 30 23.36 -30.20 4.03
C LYS A 30 22.00 -30.84 4.37
N LYS A 31 20.93 -30.03 4.21
CA LYS A 31 19.51 -30.36 3.87
C LYS A 31 18.55 -30.80 5.00
N PRO A 32 17.21 -30.66 4.86
CA PRO A 32 16.35 -29.53 4.39
C PRO A 32 15.26 -29.10 5.41
N ALA A 33 14.63 -27.94 5.12
CA ALA A 33 13.21 -27.58 5.35
C ALA A 33 12.60 -27.48 6.77
N ALA A 34 12.29 -26.23 7.15
CA ALA A 34 11.00 -25.72 7.64
C ALA A 34 11.19 -24.19 7.79
N SER A 35 10.83 -23.32 6.84
CA SER A 35 9.48 -22.91 6.41
C SER A 35 8.58 -22.54 7.58
N ASP A 36 8.39 -21.22 7.69
CA ASP A 36 7.15 -20.50 8.00
C ASP A 36 6.56 -20.52 9.42
N ALA A 37 6.43 -19.32 10.02
CA ALA A 37 5.14 -18.63 10.16
C ALA A 37 5.11 -17.66 11.37
N THR A 38 5.51 -16.40 11.19
CA THR A 38 5.06 -15.30 12.08
C THR A 38 5.08 -13.96 11.33
N ALA A 39 4.28 -13.87 10.26
CA ALA A 39 3.76 -12.62 9.68
C ALA A 39 2.74 -12.98 8.58
N ALA A 40 1.72 -13.76 8.92
CA ALA A 40 0.73 -14.22 7.95
C ALA A 40 -0.66 -14.32 8.57
N GLU A 41 -1.14 -13.24 9.20
CA GLU A 41 -2.56 -13.05 9.44
C GLU A 41 -2.87 -11.58 9.25
N SER A 42 -3.40 -11.20 8.08
CA SER A 42 -4.37 -10.09 7.92
C SER A 42 -4.71 -9.70 6.46
N ALA A 43 -4.53 -10.53 5.43
CA ALA A 43 -5.26 -10.33 4.18
C ALA A 43 -5.78 -11.66 3.65
N VAL A 44 -7.11 -11.79 3.63
CA VAL A 44 -7.77 -12.80 2.80
C VAL A 44 -8.42 -12.06 1.64
N PHE A 45 -7.87 -12.21 0.45
CA PHE A 45 -8.45 -11.68 -0.78
C PHE A 45 -9.48 -12.68 -1.30
N GLN A 46 -10.73 -12.58 -0.85
CA GLN A 46 -11.81 -13.43 -1.35
C GLN A 46 -12.39 -12.79 -2.62
N THR A 47 -11.72 -13.04 -3.75
CA THR A 47 -12.13 -12.84 -5.16
C THR A 47 -12.69 -11.49 -5.65
N SER A 48 -12.97 -10.52 -4.79
CA SER A 48 -13.28 -9.12 -5.17
C SER A 48 -13.33 -8.18 -3.95
N THR A 49 -12.94 -8.64 -2.75
CA THR A 49 -13.03 -7.83 -1.53
C THR A 49 -11.72 -7.88 -0.75
N PHE A 50 -11.18 -6.70 -0.42
CA PHE A 50 -10.09 -6.54 0.52
C PHE A 50 -10.63 -6.34 1.95
N GLN A 51 -9.98 -6.94 2.94
CA GLN A 51 -10.32 -6.76 4.35
C GLN A 51 -9.07 -6.42 5.17
N HIS A 52 -9.14 -5.38 5.98
CA HIS A 52 -8.13 -5.03 6.97
C HIS A 52 -8.60 -5.44 8.37
N LEU A 53 -8.14 -6.59 8.87
CA LEU A 53 -8.66 -7.15 10.12
C LEU A 53 -8.34 -6.29 11.36
N LYS A 54 -7.11 -5.79 11.47
CA LYS A 54 -6.67 -4.94 12.59
C LYS A 54 -7.52 -3.68 12.80
N PHE A 55 -7.87 -3.00 11.71
CA PHE A 55 -8.64 -1.75 11.74
C PHE A 55 -10.13 -1.97 11.44
N GLY A 56 -10.56 -3.20 11.20
CA GLY A 56 -11.98 -3.52 11.05
C GLY A 56 -12.65 -2.79 9.89
N PHE A 57 -12.10 -2.87 8.68
CA PHE A 57 -12.81 -2.40 7.49
C PHE A 57 -12.61 -3.32 6.29
N SER A 58 -13.44 -3.15 5.28
CA SER A 58 -13.34 -3.84 4.00
C SER A 58 -13.90 -2.99 2.88
N PHE A 59 -13.43 -3.21 1.66
CA PHE A 59 -14.01 -2.64 0.45
C PHE A 59 -13.84 -3.61 -0.70
N ASP A 60 -14.67 -3.45 -1.73
CA ASP A 60 -14.55 -4.25 -2.93
C ASP A 60 -13.44 -3.68 -3.80
N VAL A 61 -12.55 -4.55 -4.24
CA VAL A 61 -11.57 -4.26 -5.30
C VAL A 61 -12.28 -4.66 -6.58
N PRO A 62 -12.68 -3.70 -7.44
CA PRO A 62 -13.51 -3.98 -8.60
C PRO A 62 -12.94 -5.12 -9.44
N GLY A 63 -13.63 -6.26 -9.41
CA GLY A 63 -13.21 -7.48 -10.07
C GLY A 63 -13.59 -7.47 -11.55
N SER A 64 -12.95 -6.63 -12.35
CA SER A 64 -13.05 -6.72 -13.82
C SER A 64 -11.99 -5.88 -14.55
N TYR A 65 -10.76 -5.88 -14.02
CA TYR A 65 -9.59 -5.36 -14.72
C TYR A 65 -8.70 -6.51 -15.21
N PRO A 66 -7.88 -6.36 -16.28
CA PRO A 66 -7.30 -7.51 -17.00
C PRO A 66 -6.23 -8.29 -16.24
N PHE A 67 -6.05 -8.07 -14.93
CA PHE A 67 -5.07 -8.74 -14.09
C PHE A 67 -5.57 -8.93 -12.66
N GLU A 68 -4.98 -9.91 -11.99
CA GLU A 68 -5.21 -10.17 -10.58
C GLU A 68 -4.45 -9.16 -9.70
N VAL A 69 -5.08 -8.68 -8.63
CA VAL A 69 -4.46 -7.80 -7.65
C VAL A 69 -3.94 -8.61 -6.47
N GLU A 70 -2.72 -8.32 -6.02
CA GLU A 70 -2.14 -8.85 -4.79
C GLU A 70 -2.02 -7.71 -3.75
N ALA A 71 -2.45 -7.94 -2.52
CA ALA A 71 -2.29 -6.99 -1.41
C ALA A 71 -1.17 -7.45 -0.48
N LYS A 72 -0.18 -6.58 -0.23
CA LYS A 72 0.95 -6.83 0.68
C LYS A 72 0.97 -5.82 1.82
N PHE A 73 1.03 -6.33 3.05
CA PHE A 73 1.24 -5.48 4.22
C PHE A 73 2.69 -5.00 4.29
N MET A 74 2.86 -3.72 4.60
CA MET A 74 4.15 -3.15 4.96
C MET A 74 4.61 -3.66 6.34
N PRO A 75 5.90 -3.55 6.70
CA PRO A 75 6.44 -4.04 7.97
C PRO A 75 5.76 -3.49 9.23
N ASN A 76 5.09 -2.33 9.15
CA ASN A 76 4.32 -1.78 10.28
C ASN A 76 2.98 -2.50 10.54
N GLY A 77 2.54 -3.38 9.62
CA GLY A 77 1.30 -4.14 9.71
C GLY A 77 0.01 -3.31 9.62
N ASN A 78 0.12 -2.03 9.23
CA ASN A 78 -1.00 -1.11 9.06
C ASN A 78 -1.20 -0.72 7.59
N ASP A 79 -0.10 -0.49 6.90
CA ASP A 79 -0.14 0.02 5.54
C ASP A 79 -0.11 -1.15 4.56
N VAL A 80 -0.72 -0.95 3.40
CA VAL A 80 -0.89 -1.99 2.38
C VAL A 80 -0.52 -1.43 1.02
N VAL A 81 0.27 -2.19 0.30
CA VAL A 81 0.55 -1.96 -1.12
C VAL A 81 -0.25 -2.96 -1.94
N PHE A 82 -1.00 -2.45 -2.91
CA PHE A 82 -1.67 -3.25 -3.92
C PHE A 82 -0.77 -3.34 -5.15
N LEU A 83 -0.60 -4.54 -5.66
CA LEU A 83 0.25 -4.86 -6.79
C LEU A 83 -0.55 -5.52 -7.90
N ASN A 84 -0.18 -5.24 -9.14
CA ASN A 84 -0.51 -6.11 -10.26
C ASN A 84 0.27 -7.42 -10.08
N LYS A 85 -0.43 -8.54 -9.84
CA LYS A 85 0.21 -9.83 -9.54
C LYS A 85 1.07 -10.36 -10.70
N LYS A 86 0.77 -9.96 -11.94
CA LYS A 86 1.51 -10.42 -13.13
C LYS A 86 2.84 -9.70 -13.29
N THR A 87 2.85 -8.37 -13.09
CA THR A 87 4.03 -7.53 -13.35
C THR A 87 4.80 -7.16 -12.08
N GLY A 88 4.14 -7.22 -10.92
CA GLY A 88 4.65 -6.69 -9.66
C GLY A 88 4.56 -5.17 -9.55
N THR A 89 3.92 -4.48 -10.50
CA THR A 89 3.76 -3.02 -10.48
C THR A 89 2.87 -2.60 -9.32
N GLU A 90 3.26 -1.55 -8.59
CA GLU A 90 2.40 -0.91 -7.57
C GLU A 90 1.24 -0.17 -8.22
N ILE A 91 0.01 -0.51 -7.80
CA ILE A 91 -1.21 0.06 -8.39
C ILE A 91 -1.95 0.96 -7.42
N ALA A 92 -1.77 0.74 -6.12
CA ALA A 92 -2.33 1.60 -5.08
C ALA A 92 -1.58 1.41 -3.76
N VAL A 93 -1.62 2.44 -2.92
CA VAL A 93 -1.06 2.40 -1.57
C VAL A 93 -2.12 2.88 -0.58
N LEU A 94 -2.41 2.05 0.41
CA LEU A 94 -3.29 2.34 1.53
C LEU A 94 -2.47 2.60 2.78
N ILE A 95 -2.68 3.74 3.40
CA ILE A 95 -2.03 4.14 4.66
C ILE A 95 -3.09 4.33 5.72
N VAL A 96 -2.82 3.85 6.93
CA VAL A 96 -3.68 4.06 8.10
C VAL A 96 -2.87 4.66 9.23
N GLN A 97 -3.18 5.91 9.59
CA GLN A 97 -2.52 6.59 10.70
C GLN A 97 -3.42 7.68 11.31
N PRO A 98 -3.14 8.13 12.55
CA PRO A 98 -3.87 9.24 13.15
C PRO A 98 -3.70 10.56 12.38
N GLY A 99 -4.81 11.23 12.08
CA GLY A 99 -4.84 12.64 11.67
C GLY A 99 -4.11 12.94 10.36
N ILE A 100 -4.38 12.17 9.29
CA ILE A 100 -3.85 12.51 7.96
C ILE A 100 -4.52 13.83 7.53
N PRO A 101 -3.77 14.94 7.38
CA PRO A 101 -4.37 16.19 6.98
C PRO A 101 -4.89 16.10 5.54
N GLY A 102 -5.93 16.87 5.24
CA GLY A 102 -6.34 17.12 3.87
C GLY A 102 -5.21 17.77 3.06
N ILE A 103 -5.26 17.56 1.74
CA ILE A 103 -4.25 18.13 0.83
C ILE A 103 -4.73 19.52 0.42
N PRO A 104 -3.90 20.57 0.51
CA PRO A 104 -4.28 21.92 0.15
C PRO A 104 -4.36 22.08 -1.38
N LEU A 105 -5.43 21.58 -1.97
CA LEU A 105 -5.75 21.74 -3.40
C LEU A 105 -6.87 22.74 -3.59
N ALA A 106 -7.03 23.23 -4.82
CA ALA A 106 -8.19 24.04 -5.21
C ALA A 106 -9.48 23.22 -5.14
N ASP A 107 -10.61 23.86 -4.84
CA ASP A 107 -11.90 23.19 -4.62
C ASP A 107 -12.36 22.34 -5.82
N ASP A 108 -12.01 22.72 -7.05
CA ASP A 108 -12.31 21.97 -8.27
C ASP A 108 -11.52 20.65 -8.40
N LYS A 109 -10.50 20.45 -7.54
CA LYS A 109 -9.71 19.23 -7.42
C LYS A 109 -10.11 18.35 -6.24
N ILE A 110 -11.15 18.75 -5.50
CA ILE A 110 -11.60 18.05 -4.30
C ILE A 110 -13.07 17.69 -4.46
N GLU A 111 -13.34 16.40 -4.62
CA GLU A 111 -14.69 15.87 -4.62
C GLU A 111 -15.12 15.43 -3.22
N LYS A 112 -16.34 15.78 -2.81
CA LYS A 112 -16.96 15.28 -1.58
C LYS A 112 -17.59 13.92 -1.86
N VAL A 113 -17.15 12.90 -1.14
CA VAL A 113 -17.66 11.53 -1.26
C VAL A 113 -18.06 10.99 0.11
N LYS A 114 -18.58 9.75 0.15
CA LYS A 114 -18.85 9.04 1.40
C LYS A 114 -18.15 7.69 1.39
N VAL A 115 -17.54 7.34 2.52
CA VAL A 115 -16.85 6.06 2.74
C VAL A 115 -17.56 5.34 3.87
N GLY A 116 -18.33 4.30 3.55
CA GLY A 116 -19.15 3.58 4.53
C GLY A 116 -20.11 4.50 5.30
N GLY A 117 -20.63 5.54 4.64
CA GLY A 117 -21.52 6.55 5.24
C GLY A 117 -20.81 7.73 5.92
N VAL A 118 -19.50 7.68 6.13
CA VAL A 118 -18.70 8.78 6.70
C VAL A 118 -18.32 9.77 5.60
N ALA A 119 -18.41 11.08 5.88
CA ALA A 119 -17.99 12.11 4.95
C ALA A 119 -16.48 12.00 4.67
N ALA A 120 -16.11 12.07 3.40
CA ALA A 120 -14.74 11.89 2.95
C ALA A 120 -14.45 12.79 1.75
N HIS A 121 -13.18 12.87 1.37
CA HIS A 121 -12.74 13.66 0.22
C HIS A 121 -11.92 12.80 -0.73
N LEU A 122 -12.21 12.95 -2.02
CA LEU A 122 -11.42 12.42 -3.12
C LEU A 122 -10.65 13.58 -3.75
N TYR A 123 -9.34 13.49 -3.75
CA TYR A 123 -8.43 14.52 -4.26
C TYR A 123 -7.86 14.08 -5.60
N HIS A 124 -7.86 15.00 -6.58
CA HIS A 124 -7.27 14.81 -7.89
C HIS A 124 -6.00 15.64 -8.00
N ASP A 125 -4.85 15.01 -7.76
CA ASP A 125 -3.56 15.68 -7.57
C ASP A 125 -2.54 15.24 -8.65
N LEU A 126 -1.35 15.82 -8.59
CA LEU A 126 -0.17 15.33 -9.30
C LEU A 126 0.83 14.76 -8.29
N ASP A 127 1.45 13.65 -8.63
CA ASP A 127 2.55 13.07 -7.88
C ASP A 127 3.73 14.06 -7.94
N PRO A 128 4.26 14.50 -6.78
CA PRO A 128 5.34 15.47 -6.75
C PRO A 128 6.67 14.93 -7.29
N ALA A 129 6.84 13.60 -7.38
CA ALA A 129 8.09 12.98 -7.84
C ALA A 129 8.24 13.03 -9.36
N ASP A 130 7.15 12.79 -10.10
CA ASP A 130 7.19 12.67 -11.56
C ASP A 130 6.12 13.48 -12.31
N GLY A 131 5.21 14.14 -11.59
CA GLY A 131 4.12 14.92 -12.16
C GLY A 131 2.98 14.06 -12.74
N GLY A 132 3.01 12.74 -12.55
CA GLY A 132 1.93 11.84 -12.93
C GLY A 132 0.66 12.17 -12.16
N LYS A 133 -0.52 11.91 -12.71
CA LYS A 133 -1.76 12.15 -11.95
C LYS A 133 -1.91 11.10 -10.86
N VAL A 134 -2.47 11.52 -9.72
CA VAL A 134 -2.75 10.63 -8.61
C VAL A 134 -4.07 11.01 -7.96
N ASP A 135 -4.97 10.04 -7.86
CA ASP A 135 -6.19 10.19 -7.11
C ASP A 135 -5.98 9.69 -5.67
N ARG A 136 -6.52 10.41 -4.69
CA ARG A 136 -6.36 10.08 -3.27
C ARG A 136 -7.69 10.17 -2.54
N LEU A 137 -8.12 9.05 -1.98
CA LEU A 137 -9.28 9.00 -1.08
C LEU A 137 -8.79 9.15 0.36
N ILE A 138 -9.23 10.21 1.05
CA ILE A 138 -8.95 10.43 2.47
C ILE A 138 -10.27 10.43 3.25
N ALA A 139 -10.35 9.56 4.25
CA ALA A 139 -11.52 9.44 5.11
C ALA A 139 -11.12 9.19 6.56
N ASP A 140 -11.78 9.87 7.48
CA ASP A 140 -11.63 9.57 8.89
C ASP A 140 -12.41 8.31 9.27
N PHE A 141 -11.90 7.59 10.26
CA PHE A 141 -12.63 6.50 10.86
C PHE A 141 -13.86 7.05 11.61
N PRO A 142 -14.93 6.26 11.75
CA PRO A 142 -16.11 6.67 12.52
C PRO A 142 -15.81 7.08 13.98
N ASP A 143 -14.74 6.56 14.57
CA ASP A 143 -14.30 6.88 15.93
C ASP A 143 -13.39 8.12 16.01
N GLY A 144 -13.01 8.70 14.87
CA GLY A 144 -12.14 9.87 14.75
C GLY A 144 -10.69 9.65 15.17
N LYS A 145 -10.25 8.41 15.46
CA LYS A 145 -8.89 8.14 15.96
C LYS A 145 -7.87 7.96 14.84
N ASN A 146 -8.31 7.39 13.74
CA ASN A 146 -7.46 7.10 12.59
C ASN A 146 -8.06 7.74 11.34
N THR A 147 -7.20 7.92 10.34
CA THR A 147 -7.58 8.37 9.01
C THR A 147 -6.97 7.38 8.02
N ILE A 148 -7.71 7.06 6.96
CA ILE A 148 -7.18 6.32 5.82
C ILE A 148 -6.70 7.31 4.75
N ARG A 149 -5.68 6.92 4.00
CA ARG A 149 -5.39 7.47 2.69
C ARG A 149 -5.15 6.33 1.70
N LEU A 150 -5.99 6.23 0.69
CA LEU A 150 -5.80 5.32 -0.44
C LEU A 150 -5.40 6.14 -1.66
N SER A 151 -4.16 5.95 -2.13
CA SER A 151 -3.59 6.63 -3.29
C SER A 151 -3.56 5.70 -4.49
N VAL A 152 -4.02 6.16 -5.66
CA VAL A 152 -4.03 5.43 -6.93
C VAL A 152 -3.37 6.31 -7.99
N PRO A 153 -2.14 6.03 -8.43
CA PRO A 153 -1.51 6.74 -9.53
C PRO A 153 -2.15 6.35 -10.88
N GLU A 154 -2.24 7.31 -11.80
CA GLU A 154 -2.53 7.04 -13.21
C GLU A 154 -1.26 6.48 -13.86
N LEU A 155 -1.24 5.18 -14.13
CA LEU A 155 -0.09 4.52 -14.73
C LEU A 155 -0.14 4.66 -16.26
N PRO A 156 0.96 5.11 -16.90
CA PRO A 156 1.00 5.25 -18.35
C PRO A 156 0.86 3.88 -19.03
N ASN A 157 -0.14 3.75 -19.91
CA ASN A 157 -0.49 2.53 -20.66
C ASN A 157 -1.13 1.40 -19.83
N GLU A 158 -1.43 1.62 -18.56
CA GLU A 158 -2.36 0.76 -17.84
C GLU A 158 -3.68 1.53 -17.69
N PRO A 159 -4.83 0.91 -17.99
CA PRO A 159 -6.09 1.63 -17.86
C PRO A 159 -6.34 1.87 -16.33
N LEU A 160 -7.18 2.83 -15.93
CA LEU A 160 -7.34 3.21 -14.51
C LEU A 160 -7.72 2.01 -13.62
N LEU A 161 -6.78 1.56 -12.78
CA LEU A 161 -6.77 0.21 -12.19
C LEU A 161 -7.74 0.04 -11.02
N LEU A 162 -8.07 1.14 -10.35
CA LEU A 162 -8.93 1.16 -9.16
C LEU A 162 -9.73 2.47 -9.13
N ASP A 163 -11.02 2.41 -9.44
CA ASP A 163 -11.91 3.58 -9.30
C ASP A 163 -12.20 3.83 -7.81
N LEU A 164 -11.70 4.95 -7.30
CA LEU A 164 -11.84 5.29 -5.89
C LEU A 164 -13.28 5.62 -5.48
N LYS A 165 -14.17 5.97 -6.41
CA LYS A 165 -15.60 6.17 -6.12
C LYS A 165 -16.31 4.84 -5.90
N GLU A 166 -15.98 3.82 -6.70
CA GLU A 166 -16.49 2.46 -6.50
C GLU A 166 -15.96 1.84 -5.20
N VAL A 167 -14.68 2.04 -4.91
CA VAL A 167 -14.08 1.64 -3.62
C VAL A 167 -14.77 2.34 -2.46
N ALA A 168 -14.99 3.65 -2.54
CA ALA A 168 -15.69 4.40 -1.49
C ALA A 168 -17.13 3.89 -1.28
N ALA A 169 -17.84 3.57 -2.37
CA ALA A 169 -19.22 3.09 -2.36
C ALA A 169 -19.37 1.68 -1.78
N SER A 170 -18.37 0.80 -1.99
CA SER A 170 -18.36 -0.56 -1.44
C SER A 170 -17.82 -0.66 -0.01
N TRP A 171 -17.29 0.44 0.53
CA TRP A 171 -16.63 0.46 1.83
C TRP A 171 -17.57 0.11 2.98
N LYS A 172 -17.10 -0.77 3.86
CA LYS A 172 -17.80 -1.22 5.07
C LYS A 172 -16.87 -1.09 6.27
N TRP A 173 -17.34 -0.37 7.28
CA TRP A 173 -16.76 -0.38 8.62
C TRP A 173 -17.29 -1.61 9.37
N LYS A 174 -16.43 -2.44 9.94
CA LYS A 174 -16.84 -3.44 10.92
C LYS A 174 -17.11 -2.71 12.24
N LYS A 175 -18.24 -3.07 12.85
CA LYS A 175 -18.61 -2.62 14.19
C LYS A 175 -17.81 -3.37 15.25
#